data_AF-A0A958AHF6-F1
#
_entry.id   AF-A0A958AHF6-F1
#
_cell.length_a   1.000
_cell.length_b   1.000
_cell.length_c   1.000
_cell.angle_alpha   90.00
_cell.angle_beta   90.00
_cell.angle_gamma   90.00
#
_symmetry.space_group_name_H-M   'P 1'
#
loop_
_entity.id
_entity.type
_entity.pdbx_description
1 polymer ?
#
loop_
_entity_poly.entity_id
_entity_poly.type
_entity_poly.pdbx_seq_one_letter_code
_entity_poly.pdbx_strand_id
1 'polypeptide(L)' 'NPLERLVTTLLWVLPMIVAGKVLGMRLQQFTTLAQVADRWVIDIYPVRVGSLRAYRVIFE' A
#
# COMPACT_ATOMS: atom_id res chain seq x y z
N ASN A 1 2.60 25.00 -19.82
CA ASN A 1 1.15 24.88 -20.05
C ASN A 1 0.45 24.13 -18.93
N PRO A 2 -0.83 24.41 -18.62
CA PRO A 2 -1.60 23.63 -17.64
C PRO A 2 -1.73 22.15 -18.03
N LEU A 3 -1.83 21.84 -19.34
CA LEU A 3 -1.86 20.48 -19.87
C LEU A 3 -0.57 19.70 -19.62
N GLU A 4 0.60 20.30 -19.84
CA GLU A 4 1.90 19.64 -19.57
C GLU A 4 2.04 19.30 -18.09
N ARG A 5 1.60 20.20 -17.20
CA ARG A 5 1.65 19.97 -15.76
C ARG A 5 0.74 18.80 -15.36
N LEU A 6 -0.47 18.74 -15.91
CA LEU A 6 -1.40 17.62 -15.71
C LEU A 6 -0.80 16.29 -16.18
N VAL A 7 -0.29 16.24 -17.42
CA VAL A 7 0.30 15.03 -18.00
C VAL A 7 1.48 14.55 -17.17
N THR A 8 2.34 15.48 -16.76
CA THR A 8 3.51 15.15 -15.92
C THR A 8 3.08 14.61 -14.57
N THR A 9 2.11 15.24 -13.89
CA THR A 9 1.57 14.73 -12.62
C THR A 9 0.91 13.37 -12.79
N LEU A 10 0.13 13.17 -13.85
CA LEU A 10 -0.55 11.90 -14.12
C LEU A 10 0.44 10.76 -14.38
N LEU A 11 1.56 11.05 -15.04
CA LEU A 11 2.67 10.13 -15.27
C LEU A 11 3.33 9.65 -13.97
N TRP A 12 3.31 10.46 -12.91
CA TRP A 12 3.81 10.08 -11.59
C TRP A 12 2.75 9.39 -10.74
N VAL A 13 1.49 9.82 -10.82
CA VAL A 13 0.37 9.28 -10.02
C VAL A 13 0.02 7.86 -10.44
N LEU A 14 -0.08 7.58 -11.75
CA LEU A 14 -0.43 6.26 -12.26
C LEU A 14 0.47 5.12 -11.74
N PRO A 15 1.82 5.19 -11.87
CA PRO A 15 2.69 4.14 -11.35
C PRO A 15 2.66 4.05 -9.82
N MET A 16 2.43 5.16 -9.12
CA MET A 16 2.32 5.16 -7.66
C MET A 16 1.07 4.40 -7.18
N ILE A 17 -0.06 4.56 -7.89
CA ILE A 17 -1.30 3.82 -7.61
C ILE A 17 -1.11 2.32 -7.88
N VAL A 18 -0.45 1.95 -8.98
CA VAL A 18 -0.18 0.54 -9.31
C VAL A 18 0.74 -0.09 -8.26
N ALA A 19 1.80 0.60 -7.86
CA ALA A 19 2.73 0.13 -6.82
C ALA A 19 2.01 -0.06 -5.47
N GLY A 20 1.15 0.89 -5.08
CA GLY A 20 0.34 0.79 -3.86
C GLY A 20 -0.58 -0.43 -3.85
N LYS A 21 -1.27 -0.70 -4.97
CA LYS A 21 -2.14 -1.89 -5.11
C LYS A 21 -1.36 -3.20 -5.01
N VAL A 22 -0.18 -3.29 -5.63
CA VAL A 22 0.66 -4.51 -5.58
C VAL A 22 1.18 -4.77 -4.17
N LEU A 23 1.60 -3.73 -3.45
CA LEU A 23 2.00 -3.82 -2.04
C LEU A 23 0.83 -4.27 -1.16
N GLY A 24 -0.34 -3.67 -1.32
CA GLY A 24 -1.56 -4.08 -0.62
C GLY A 24 -1.91 -5.55 -0.84
N MET A 25 -1.86 -6.03 -2.10
CA MET A 25 -2.10 -7.45 -2.42
C MET A 25 -1.07 -8.39 -1.80
N ARG A 26 0.22 -8.04 -1.80
CA ARG A 26 1.26 -8.86 -1.16
C ARG A 26 1.07 -8.92 0.35
N LEU A 27 0.70 -7.82 0.98
CA LEU A 27 0.43 -7.78 2.42
C LEU A 27 -0.85 -8.56 2.76
N GLN A 28 -1.84 -8.58 1.87
CA GLN A 28 -3.05 -9.39 1.99
C GLN A 28 -2.76 -10.89 2.02
N GLN A 29 -1.72 -11.38 1.33
CA GLN A 29 -1.34 -12.80 1.40
C GLN A 29 -0.89 -13.24 2.81
N PHE A 30 -0.43 -12.28 3.64
CA PHE A 30 0.00 -12.54 5.02
C PHE A 30 -1.04 -12.12 6.07
N THR A 31 -2.18 -11.57 5.65
CA THR A 31 -3.28 -11.15 6.54
C THR A 31 -4.54 -11.94 6.22
N THR A 32 -5.07 -12.66 7.21
CA THR A 32 -6.33 -13.44 7.09
C THR A 32 -7.60 -12.58 7.08
N LEU A 33 -7.47 -11.24 7.09
CA LEU A 33 -8.61 -10.33 7.05
C LEU A 33 -9.14 -10.15 5.62
N ALA A 34 -10.46 -10.26 5.49
CA ALA A 34 -11.19 -10.10 4.24
C ALA A 34 -11.04 -8.70 3.64
N GLN A 35 -10.86 -8.63 2.31
CA GLN A 35 -11.02 -7.41 1.49
C GLN A 35 -10.10 -6.23 1.84
N VAL A 36 -8.79 -6.41 1.67
CA VAL A 36 -7.79 -5.32 1.71
C VAL A 36 -7.65 -4.58 0.37
N ALA A 37 -8.10 -5.16 -0.75
CA ALA A 37 -7.94 -4.57 -2.08
C ALA A 37 -8.60 -3.18 -2.26
N ASP A 38 -9.56 -2.83 -1.39
CA ASP A 38 -10.27 -1.55 -1.42
C ASP A 38 -9.83 -0.59 -0.30
N ARG A 39 -8.76 -0.93 0.42
CA ARG A 39 -8.30 -0.20 1.60
C ARG A 39 -6.85 0.23 1.45
N TRP A 40 -6.58 1.52 1.62
CA TRP A 40 -5.22 2.04 1.57
C TRP A 40 -4.44 1.66 2.82
N VAL A 41 -3.18 1.29 2.63
CA VAL A 41 -2.24 1.08 3.75
C VAL A 41 -1.92 2.43 4.36
N ILE A 42 -2.25 2.60 5.63
CA ILE A 42 -1.97 3.83 6.39
C ILE A 42 -0.58 3.73 7.02
N ASP A 43 -0.24 2.59 7.61
CA ASP A 43 1.00 2.45 8.40
C ASP A 43 1.50 1.00 8.44
N ILE A 44 2.81 0.83 8.55
CA ILE A 44 3.48 -0.45 8.72
C ILE A 44 4.58 -0.30 9.78
N TYR A 45 4.43 -0.99 10.90
CA TYR A 45 5.49 -1.03 11.92
C TYR A 45 5.86 -2.46 12.33
N PRO A 46 7.15 -2.70 12.61
CA PRO A 46 7.62 -4.00 13.07
C PRO A 46 7.17 -4.25 14.51
N VAL A 47 6.58 -5.42 14.75
CA VAL A 47 6.22 -5.89 16.08
C VAL A 47 7.05 -7.14 16.38
N ARG A 48 7.85 -7.10 17.45
CA ARG A 48 8.48 -8.30 18.02
C ARG A 48 7.56 -8.88 19.07
N VAL A 49 7.12 -10.11 18.85
CA VAL A 49 6.40 -10.90 19.85
C VAL A 49 7.31 -12.06 20.23
N GLY A 50 8.07 -11.91 21.32
CA GLY A 50 9.09 -12.89 21.72
C GLY A 50 10.19 -13.04 20.65
N SER A 51 10.35 -14.26 20.12
CA SER A 51 11.29 -14.56 19.03
C SER A 51 10.73 -14.32 17.62
N LEU A 52 9.42 -14.04 17.49
CA LEU A 52 8.77 -13.84 16.20
C LEU A 52 8.86 -12.37 15.76
N ARG A 53 9.27 -12.18 14.50
CA ARG A 53 9.27 -10.88 13.83
C ARG A 53 8.01 -10.80 12.96
N ALA A 54 7.04 -10.01 13.39
CA ALA A 54 5.83 -9.72 12.63
C ALA A 54 5.81 -8.25 12.20
N TYR A 55 4.99 -7.93 11.20
CA TYR A 55 4.70 -6.55 10.82
C TYR A 55 3.21 -6.32 11.02
N ARG A 56 2.86 -5.29 11.78
CA ARG A 56 1.48 -4.86 11.90
C ARG A 56 1.23 -3.82 10.81
N VAL A 57 0.29 -4.15 9.92
CA VAL A 57 -0.14 -3.29 8.82
C VAL A 57 -1.50 -2.73 9.20
N ILE A 58 -1.64 -1.40 9.13
CA ILE A 58 -2.90 -0.69 9.35
C ILE A 58 -3.46 -0.31 7.99
N PHE A 59 -4.75 -0.59 7.80
CA PHE A 59 -5.52 -0.22 6.62
C PHE A 59 -6.64 0.75 7.01
N GLU A 60 -7.04 1.64 6.10
CA GLU A 60 -8.24 2.48 6.23
C GLU A 60 -9.55 1.67 6.14
#